data_AF-A0A645DMU6-F1
#
_entry.id   AF-A0A645DMU6-F1
#
_cell.length_a   1.000
_cell.length_b   1.000
_cell.length_c   1.000
_cell.angle_alpha   90.00
_cell.angle_beta   90.00
_cell.angle_gamma   90.00
#
_symmetry.space_group_name_H-M   'P 1'
#
loop_
_entity.id
_entity.type
_entity.pdbx_description
1 polymer ?
#
loop_
_entity_poly.entity_id
_entity_poly.type
_entity_poly.pdbx_seq_one_letter_code
_entity_poly.pdbx_strand_id
1 'polypeptide(L)'
;MVKDLLRQIGIDDERYSAHSLRHTAATFATNILHKDTTDIQYFLRHKDPKTTERYMHSLQRENSTIENELGDLLFNDSKNQKGKA
;
A
#
# COMPACT_ATOMS: atom_id res chain seq x y z
N MET A 1 -22.58 13.21 15.45
CA MET A 1 -21.79 12.00 15.09
C MET A 1 -21.16 12.19 13.71
N VAL A 2 -20.17 11.38 13.32
CA VAL A 2 -19.56 11.44 11.97
C VAL A 2 -20.61 11.37 10.85
N LYS A 3 -21.66 10.54 11.05
CA LYS A 3 -22.76 10.43 10.08
C LYS A 3 -23.52 11.74 9.88
N ASP A 4 -23.70 12.53 10.94
CA ASP A 4 -24.40 13.82 10.84
C ASP A 4 -23.57 14.84 10.05
N LEU A 5 -22.25 14.84 10.23
CA LEU A 5 -21.34 15.67 9.44
C LEU A 5 -21.38 15.29 7.95
N LEU A 6 -21.44 14.00 7.63
CA LEU A 6 -21.60 13.52 6.25
C LEU A 6 -22.93 13.98 5.64
N ARG A 7 -24.03 13.91 6.41
CA ARG A 7 -25.35 14.40 5.96
C ARG A 7 -25.37 15.89 5.68
N GLN A 8 -24.70 16.68 6.52
CA GLN A 8 -24.60 18.13 6.33
C GLN A 8 -23.95 18.53 5.01
N ILE A 9 -23.08 17.69 4.46
CA ILE A 9 -22.43 17.90 3.15
C ILE A 9 -23.13 17.13 2.01
N GLY A 10 -24.33 16.59 2.24
CA GLY A 10 -25.12 15.89 1.23
C GLY A 10 -24.78 14.40 1.03
N ILE A 11 -23.99 13.80 1.91
CA ILE A 11 -23.65 12.37 1.86
C ILE A 11 -24.51 11.59 2.87
N ASP A 12 -25.64 11.05 2.40
CA ASP A 12 -26.60 10.31 3.23
C ASP A 12 -26.91 8.89 2.72
N ASP A 13 -25.87 8.12 2.40
CA ASP A 13 -25.99 6.68 2.11
C ASP A 13 -25.40 5.86 3.28
N GLU A 14 -26.06 4.78 3.69
CA GLU A 14 -25.64 3.90 4.79
C GLU A 14 -24.23 3.33 4.62
N ARG A 15 -23.75 3.21 3.37
CA ARG A 15 -22.39 2.78 3.05
C ARG A 15 -21.31 3.71 3.63
N TYR A 16 -21.64 4.99 3.81
CA TYR A 16 -20.72 5.98 4.38
C TYR A 16 -20.89 6.09 5.90
N SER A 17 -19.84 5.70 6.61
CA SER A 17 -19.77 5.64 8.06
C SER A 17 -18.35 5.95 8.56
N ALA A 18 -18.15 6.00 9.87
CA ALA A 18 -16.80 6.12 10.44
C ALA A 18 -15.87 4.97 9.96
N HIS A 19 -16.43 3.78 9.75
CA HIS A 19 -15.66 2.64 9.26
C HIS A 19 -15.24 2.82 7.79
N SER A 20 -16.11 3.35 6.92
CA SER A 20 -15.73 3.63 5.53
C SER A 20 -14.64 4.71 5.44
N LEU A 21 -14.69 5.74 6.30
CA LEU A 21 -13.64 6.75 6.36
C LEU A 21 -12.29 6.18 6.80
N ARG A 22 -12.30 5.16 7.68
CA ARG A 22 -11.08 4.43 8.06
C ARG A 22 -10.47 3.67 6.88
N HIS A 23 -11.29 3.09 6.00
CA HIS A 23 -10.83 2.48 4.75
C HIS A 23 -10.21 3.54 3.81
N THR A 24 -10.81 4.73 3.73
CA THR A 24 -10.23 5.86 2.97
C THR A 24 -8.86 6.24 3.51
N ALA A 25 -8.70 6.38 4.83
CA ALA A 25 -7.42 6.71 5.44
C ALA A 25 -6.33 5.66 5.16
N ALA A 26 -6.68 4.37 5.22
CA ALA A 26 -5.77 3.28 4.86
C ALA A 26 -5.35 3.35 3.38
N THR A 27 -6.30 3.62 2.49
CA THR A 27 -6.06 3.76 1.04
C THR A 27 -5.13 4.94 0.75
N PHE A 28 -5.31 6.08 1.43
CA PHE A 28 -4.42 7.24 1.29
C PHE A 28 -3.00 6.95 1.77
N ALA A 29 -2.86 6.33 2.94
CA ALA A 29 -1.55 5.96 3.48
C ALA A 29 -0.78 5.02 2.54
N THR A 30 -1.51 4.13 1.87
CA THR A 30 -0.97 3.18 0.90
C THR A 30 -0.63 3.85 -0.43
N ASN A 31 -1.61 4.46 -1.11
CA ASN A 31 -1.47 4.85 -2.51
C ASN A 31 -0.88 6.25 -2.73
N ILE A 32 -0.98 7.14 -1.74
CA ILE A 32 -0.51 8.53 -1.87
C ILE A 32 0.75 8.76 -1.04
N LEU A 33 0.77 8.22 0.18
CA LEU A 33 1.92 8.39 1.07
C LEU A 33 2.97 7.27 0.91
N HIS A 34 2.67 6.24 0.12
CA HIS A 34 3.54 5.09 -0.15
C HIS A 34 4.15 4.47 1.13
N LYS A 35 3.36 4.38 2.20
CA LYS A 35 3.80 3.80 3.47
C LYS A 35 3.81 2.28 3.40
N ASP A 36 4.71 1.67 4.17
CA ASP A 36 4.78 0.22 4.27
C ASP A 36 3.65 -0.34 5.15
N THR A 37 3.45 -1.66 5.05
CA THR A 37 2.36 -2.36 5.74
C THR A 37 2.45 -2.26 7.26
N THR A 38 3.65 -2.16 7.84
CA THR A 38 3.85 -2.09 9.30
C THR A 38 3.41 -0.74 9.83
N ASP A 39 3.83 0.34 9.17
CA ASP A 39 3.41 1.71 9.47
C ASP A 39 1.89 1.85 9.40
N ILE A 40 1.28 1.33 8.32
CA ILE A 40 -0.17 1.37 8.13
C ILE A 40 -0.88 0.52 9.20
N GLN A 41 -0.35 -0.65 9.55
CA GLN A 41 -0.91 -1.51 10.59
C GLN A 41 -0.92 -0.80 11.94
N TYR A 42 0.19 -0.13 12.30
CA TYR A 42 0.30 0.62 13.55
C TYR A 42 -0.67 1.80 13.58
N PHE A 43 -0.71 2.58 12.50
CA PHE A 43 -1.64 3.69 12.33
C PHE A 43 -3.10 3.25 12.51
N LEU A 44 -3.49 2.14 11.89
CA LEU A 44 -4.83 1.59 12.02
C LEU A 44 -5.04 0.89 13.36
N ARG A 45 -4.00 0.47 14.07
CA ARG A 45 -4.08 -0.38 15.29
C ARG A 45 -4.71 -1.74 14.99
N HIS A 46 -4.36 -2.35 13.86
CA HIS A 46 -4.78 -3.71 13.56
C HIS A 46 -3.94 -4.72 14.34
N LYS A 47 -4.63 -5.63 15.04
CA LYS A 47 -3.98 -6.73 15.76
C LYS A 47 -3.39 -7.78 14.81
N ASP A 48 -4.12 -8.10 13.75
CA ASP A 48 -3.70 -9.05 12.73
C ASP A 48 -3.21 -8.30 11.47
N PRO A 49 -1.94 -8.47 11.06
CA PRO A 49 -1.39 -7.88 9.83
C PRO A 49 -2.22 -8.18 8.58
N LYS A 50 -2.86 -9.35 8.51
CA LYS A 50 -3.72 -9.74 7.37
C LYS A 50 -4.85 -8.75 7.10
N THR A 51 -5.32 -8.07 8.15
CA THR A 51 -6.36 -7.04 8.01
C THR A 51 -5.86 -5.82 7.24
N THR A 52 -4.56 -5.51 7.37
CA THR A 52 -3.90 -4.39 6.67
C THR A 52 -3.48 -4.78 5.26
N GLU A 53 -3.04 -6.03 5.05
CA GLU A 53 -2.56 -6.52 3.74
C GLU A 53 -3.58 -6.31 2.61
N ARG A 54 -4.88 -6.30 2.92
CA ARG A 54 -5.96 -6.04 1.98
C ARG A 54 -5.85 -4.70 1.24
N TYR A 55 -5.14 -3.71 1.80
CA TYR A 55 -4.93 -2.42 1.15
C TYR A 55 -3.71 -2.43 0.21
N MET A 56 -2.79 -3.39 0.34
CA MET A 56 -1.50 -3.40 -0.38
C MET A 56 -1.58 -3.95 -1.81
N HIS A 57 -2.73 -4.51 -2.21
CA HIS A 57 -2.88 -5.18 -3.51
C HIS A 57 -2.72 -4.26 -4.74
N SER A 58 -2.89 -2.95 -4.58
CA SER A 58 -2.64 -1.97 -5.66
C SER A 58 -1.15 -1.75 -5.88
N LEU A 59 -0.38 -1.53 -4.81
CA LEU A 59 1.05 -1.22 -4.89
C LEU A 59 1.91 -2.36 -5.44
N GLN A 60 1.56 -3.62 -5.11
CA GLN A 60 2.36 -4.79 -5.50
C GLN A 60 2.49 -4.98 -7.01
N ARG A 61 1.52 -4.48 -7.80
CA ARG A 61 1.55 -4.60 -9.27
C ARG A 61 2.23 -3.43 -9.97
N GLU A 62 2.18 -2.24 -9.39
CA GLU A 62 2.65 -1.02 -10.07
C GLU A 62 4.17 -0.82 -9.97
N ASN A 63 4.83 -1.38 -8.95
CA ASN A 63 6.24 -1.07 -8.63
C ASN A 63 7.19 -2.28 -8.62
N SER A 64 6.79 -3.46 -9.11
CA SER A 64 7.68 -4.63 -9.06
C SER A 64 8.76 -4.56 -10.13
N THR A 65 9.91 -3.97 -9.80
CA THR A 65 11.15 -3.99 -10.59
C THR A 65 12.07 -5.15 -10.21
N ILE A 66 11.72 -5.89 -9.15
CA ILE A 66 12.57 -6.91 -8.52
C ILE A 66 13.01 -7.99 -9.52
N GLU A 67 12.11 -8.44 -10.41
CA GLU A 67 12.47 -9.45 -11.41
C GLU A 67 13.55 -8.94 -12.38
N ASN A 68 13.45 -7.67 -12.79
CA ASN A 68 14.43 -7.04 -13.66
C ASN A 68 15.75 -6.80 -12.93
N GLU A 69 15.71 -6.26 -11.71
CA GLU A 69 16.89 -6.02 -10.88
C GLU A 69 17.63 -7.32 -10.53
N LEU A 70 16.88 -8.39 -10.24
CA LEU A 70 17.44 -9.71 -9.98
C LEU A 70 18.06 -10.29 -11.26
N GLY A 71 17.40 -10.12 -12.41
CA GLY A 71 17.95 -10.50 -13.71
C GLY A 71 19.28 -9.79 -13.99
N ASP A 72 19.34 -8.47 -13.77
CA ASP A 72 20.56 -7.69 -13.92
C ASP A 72 21.66 -8.20 -12.97
N LEU A 73 21.34 -8.44 -11.70
CA LEU A 73 22.32 -8.96 -10.75
C LEU A 73 22.86 -10.33 -11.15
N LEU A 74 21.98 -11.27 -11.51
CA LEU A 74 22.35 -12.66 -11.80
C LEU A 74 23.09 -12.82 -13.13
N PHE A 75 22.74 -12.02 -14.15
CA PHE A 75 23.22 -12.25 -15.52
C PHE A 75 24.21 -11.20 -16.02
N ASN A 76 24.25 -9.99 -15.43
CA ASN A 76 25.13 -8.90 -15.89
C ASN A 76 26.53 -8.94 -15.24
N ASP A 77 26.72 -9.65 -14.12
CA ASP A 77 28.03 -9.89 -13.49
C ASP A 77 28.96 -10.79 -14.32
N SER A 78 28.40 -11.63 -15.19
CA SER A 78 29.16 -12.56 -16.04
C SER A 78 29.99 -11.88 -17.15
N LYS A 79 29.69 -10.62 -17.49
CA LYS A 79 30.45 -9.85 -18.49
C LYS A 79 31.66 -9.12 -17.90
N ASN A 80 31.67 -8.85 -16.59
CA ASN A 80 32.73 -8.05 -15.96
C ASN A 80 33.96 -8.88 -15.52
N GLN A 81 33.85 -10.22 -15.53
CA GLN A 81 34.97 -11.11 -15.21
C GLN A 81 35.89 -11.43 -16.39
N LYS A 82 35.47 -11.15 -17.64
CA LYS A 82 36.29 -11.39 -18.86
C LYS A 82 37.27 -10.26 -19.20
N GLY A 83 37.30 -9.17 -18.42
CA GLY A 83 38.19 -8.03 -18.64
C GLY A 83 39.37 -7.91 -17.64
N LYS A 84 39.54 -8.89 -16.76
CA LYS A 84 40.68 -8.97 -15.81
C LYS A 84 41.54 -10.19 -16.13
N ALA A 85 42.21 -10.17 -17.28
CA ALA A 85 43.30 -11.07 -17.62
C ALA A 85 44.41 -10.27 -18.29
#